data_AF-A0A921MXL3-F1
#
_entry.id   AF-A0A921MXL3-F1
#
_cell.length_a   1.000
_cell.length_b   1.000
_cell.length_c   1.000
_cell.angle_alpha   90.00
_cell.angle_beta   90.00
_cell.angle_gamma   90.00
#
_symmetry.space_group_name_H-M   'P 1'
#
loop_
_entity.id
_entity.type
_entity.pdbx_description
1 polymer ?
#
loop_
_entity_poly.entity_id
_entity_poly.type
_entity_poly.pdbx_seq_one_letter_code
_entity_poly.pdbx_strand_id
1 'polypeptide(L)'
;YTFELAGDGGLLQYDSAGDPGIVFDEVASTRRSTGDGFLPDVSTLRDPYAAEIVDFATALRTGAPTRVDAADGVAAVEVSRAALESLRTGRSIAC
;
A
#
# COMPACT_ATOMS: atom_id res chain seq x y z
N TYR A 1 -5.37 5.18 0.99
CA TYR A 1 -4.38 5.26 -0.11
C TYR A 1 -5.08 4.89 -1.39
N THR A 2 -4.85 5.66 -2.45
CA THR A 2 -5.49 5.45 -3.75
C THR A 2 -4.39 5.38 -4.80
N PHE A 3 -4.53 4.46 -5.76
CA PHE A 3 -3.67 4.43 -6.93
C PHE A 3 -4.49 4.15 -8.19
N GLU A 4 -4.02 4.69 -9.30
CA GLU A 4 -4.66 4.59 -10.61
C GLU A 4 -3.59 4.36 -11.68
N LEU A 5 -3.77 3.34 -12.51
CA LEU A 5 -2.89 3.03 -13.64
C LEU A 5 -3.74 2.92 -14.90
N ALA A 6 -3.49 3.81 -15.87
CA ALA A 6 -4.14 3.82 -17.17
C ALA A 6 -3.16 3.36 -18.26
N GLY A 7 -3.64 2.50 -19.16
CA GLY A 7 -2.90 2.02 -20.32
C GLY A 7 -3.82 1.72 -21.51
N ASP A 8 -3.24 1.22 -22.58
CA ASP A 8 -3.96 0.75 -23.77
C ASP A 8 -4.96 -0.38 -23.46
N GLY A 9 -4.65 -1.22 -22.47
CA GLY A 9 -5.51 -2.28 -21.96
C GLY A 9 -6.62 -1.85 -21.00
N GLY A 10 -6.75 -0.55 -20.70
CA GLY A 10 -7.79 -0.01 -19.82
C GLY A 10 -7.26 0.60 -18.53
N LEU A 11 -8.08 0.53 -17.47
CA LEU A 11 -7.87 1.28 -16.23
C LEU A 11 -7.93 0.38 -15.00
N LEU A 12 -6.86 0.39 -14.21
CA LEU A 12 -6.80 -0.24 -12.89
C LEU A 12 -6.88 0.85 -11.81
N GLN A 13 -7.88 0.76 -10.94
CA GLN A 13 -8.05 1.66 -9.81
C GLN A 13 -8.15 0.86 -8.51
N TYR A 14 -7.57 1.42 -7.45
CA TYR A 14 -7.68 0.91 -6.09
C TYR A 14 -7.82 2.08 -5.13
N ASP A 15 -8.77 1.98 -4.19
CA ASP A 15 -8.96 2.93 -3.11
C ASP A 15 -9.12 2.18 -1.78
N SER A 16 -8.17 2.37 -0.87
CA SER A 16 -8.21 1.74 0.46
C SER A 16 -9.29 2.32 1.37
N ALA A 17 -9.93 3.45 1.02
CA ALA A 17 -11.07 4.00 1.76
C ALA A 17 -12.42 3.44 1.26
N GLY A 18 -12.44 2.87 0.05
CA GLY A 18 -13.65 2.37 -0.61
C GLY A 18 -13.99 0.91 -0.34
N ASP A 19 -13.18 0.19 0.45
CA ASP A 19 -13.36 -1.23 0.78
C ASP A 19 -13.68 -1.44 2.27
N PRO A 20 -14.86 -1.03 2.76
CA PRO A 20 -15.32 -1.49 4.05
C PRO A 20 -15.63 -2.97 3.91
N GLY A 21 -14.73 -3.83 4.43
CA GLY A 21 -14.92 -5.29 4.44
C GLY A 21 -16.27 -5.74 5.03
N ILE A 22 -16.97 -4.86 5.75
CA ILE A 22 -18.38 -4.97 6.13
C ILE A 22 -19.07 -3.60 6.07
N VAL A 23 -20.22 -3.53 5.39
CA VAL A 23 -21.18 -2.42 5.49
C VAL A 23 -22.32 -2.85 6.42
N PHE A 24 -22.46 -2.22 7.59
CA PHE A 24 -23.61 -2.47 8.46
C PHE A 24 -24.80 -1.61 8.00
N ASP A 25 -25.86 -2.27 7.51
CA ASP A 25 -27.16 -1.64 7.35
C ASP A 25 -27.79 -1.42 8.74
N GLU A 26 -28.36 -0.24 9.01
CA GLU A 26 -28.74 0.28 10.33
C GLU A 26 -29.79 -0.58 11.08
N VAL A 27 -30.35 -1.61 10.44
CA VAL A 27 -31.36 -2.53 11.00
C VAL A 27 -30.78 -3.56 11.99
N ALA A 28 -29.45 -3.70 12.09
CA ALA A 28 -28.80 -4.69 12.98
C ALA A 28 -28.44 -4.16 14.39
N SER A 29 -28.77 -2.91 14.71
CA SER A 29 -28.41 -2.24 15.97
C SER A 29 -29.18 -2.71 17.20
N THR A 30 -30.31 -3.41 17.04
CA THR A 30 -31.19 -3.79 18.17
C THR A 30 -30.79 -5.08 18.91
N ARG A 31 -29.65 -5.71 18.61
CA ARG A 31 -29.28 -6.98 19.29
C ARG A 31 -27.78 -7.14 19.51
N ARG A 32 -27.23 -6.49 20.54
CA ARG A 32 -25.97 -6.90 21.19
C ARG A 32 -25.79 -6.29 22.58
N SER A 33 -26.60 -6.80 23.50
CA SER A 33 -26.27 -6.86 24.93
C SER A 33 -25.84 -8.29 25.20
N THR A 34 -24.55 -8.57 25.10
CA THR A 34 -23.81 -9.65 25.81
C THR A 34 -22.38 -9.64 25.27
N GLY A 35 -21.42 -9.46 26.17
CA GLY A 35 -20.01 -9.38 25.85
C GLY A 35 -19.47 -10.70 25.34
N ASP A 36 -19.04 -10.70 24.10
CA ASP A 36 -17.74 -11.19 23.65
C ASP A 36 -17.50 -10.58 22.26
N GLY A 37 -16.26 -10.32 21.88
CA GLY A 37 -15.94 -9.55 20.67
C GLY A 37 -16.39 -10.23 19.36
N PHE A 38 -17.60 -9.93 18.89
CA PHE A 38 -18.13 -10.37 17.58
C PHE A 38 -17.68 -9.47 16.41
N LEU A 39 -16.49 -8.87 16.50
CA LEU A 39 -15.93 -8.11 15.37
C LEU A 39 -15.17 -9.10 14.48
N PRO A 40 -15.63 -9.35 13.25
CA PRO A 40 -14.86 -10.13 12.29
C PRO A 40 -13.54 -9.41 12.01
N ASP A 41 -12.51 -10.18 11.67
CA ASP A 41 -11.22 -9.63 11.23
C ASP A 41 -11.46 -8.82 9.95
N VAL A 42 -11.46 -7.50 10.08
CA VAL A 42 -11.71 -6.55 8.99
C VAL A 42 -10.43 -6.20 8.21
N SER A 43 -9.30 -6.85 8.50
CA SER A 43 -8.08 -6.68 7.71
C SER A 43 -8.06 -7.63 6.50
N THR A 44 -8.86 -7.32 5.47
CA THR A 44 -8.87 -8.10 4.21
C THR A 44 -7.56 -7.98 3.42
N LEU A 45 -6.74 -6.99 3.73
CA LEU A 45 -5.44 -6.77 3.11
C LEU A 45 -4.32 -7.41 3.93
N ARG A 46 -3.46 -8.17 3.25
CA ARG A 46 -2.19 -8.64 3.80
C ARG A 46 -1.43 -7.42 4.36
N ASP A 47 -1.05 -7.49 5.63
CA ASP A 47 -0.23 -6.46 6.26
C ASP A 47 1.07 -6.26 5.46
N PRO A 48 1.30 -5.07 4.87
CA PRO A 48 2.46 -4.80 4.04
C PRO A 48 3.78 -4.90 4.83
N TYR A 49 3.79 -4.56 6.12
CA TYR A 49 5.01 -4.65 6.94
C TYR A 49 5.36 -6.11 7.24
N ALA A 50 4.35 -6.91 7.59
CA ALA A 50 4.55 -8.35 7.77
C ALA A 50 5.03 -9.01 6.46
N ALA A 51 4.48 -8.59 5.32
CA ALA A 51 4.90 -9.08 4.01
C ALA A 51 6.36 -8.74 3.70
N GLU A 52 6.81 -7.51 3.98
CA GLU A 52 8.19 -7.06 3.77
C GLU A 52 9.19 -7.82 4.65
N ILE A 53 8.87 -8.01 5.95
CA ILE A 53 9.73 -8.77 6.87
C ILE A 53 9.90 -10.22 6.39
N VAL A 54 8.83 -10.85 5.90
CA VAL A 54 8.87 -12.22 5.37
C VAL A 54 9.72 -12.31 4.10
N ASP A 55 9.64 -11.32 3.21
CA ASP A 55 10.48 -11.25 2.01
C ASP A 55 11.96 -11.19 2.39
N PHE A 56 12.32 -10.25 3.27
CA PHE A 56 13.68 -10.06 3.74
C PHE A 56 14.25 -11.29 4.44
N ALA A 57 13.48 -11.89 5.37
CA ALA A 57 13.90 -13.11 6.06
C ALA A 57 14.09 -14.29 5.09
N THR A 58 13.33 -14.33 3.98
CA THR A 58 13.45 -15.36 2.96
C THR A 58 14.72 -15.17 2.14
N ALA A 59 15.00 -13.95 1.68
CA ALA A 59 16.24 -13.60 0.99
C ALA A 59 17.49 -13.99 1.82
N LEU A 60 17.48 -13.72 3.13
CA LEU A 60 18.56 -14.11 4.03
C LEU A 60 18.78 -15.64 4.10
N ARG A 61 17.70 -16.43 4.13
CA ARG A 61 17.80 -17.90 4.22
C ARG A 61 18.28 -18.53 2.91
N THR A 62 17.88 -17.98 1.78
CA THR A 62 18.14 -18.57 0.45
C THR A 62 19.37 -17.99 -0.23
N GLY A 63 19.87 -16.84 0.23
CA GLY A 63 20.89 -16.06 -0.47
C GLY A 63 20.39 -15.40 -1.75
N ALA A 64 19.07 -15.39 -2.00
CA ALA A 64 18.47 -14.69 -3.13
C ALA A 64 18.41 -13.17 -2.87
N PRO A 65 18.34 -12.34 -3.93
CA PRO A 65 18.10 -10.91 -3.75
C PRO A 65 16.71 -10.65 -3.15
N THR A 66 16.58 -9.56 -2.40
CA THR A 66 15.30 -9.01 -1.95
C THR A 66 14.53 -8.42 -3.12
N ARG A 67 13.20 -8.30 -2.99
CA ARG A 67 12.38 -7.66 -4.04
C ARG A 67 12.66 -6.17 -4.21
N VAL A 68 13.04 -5.52 -3.11
CA VAL A 68 13.50 -4.13 -3.07
C VAL A 68 14.95 -4.15 -2.61
N ASP A 69 15.85 -3.54 -3.37
CA ASP A 69 17.27 -3.48 -3.04
C ASP A 69 17.75 -2.06 -2.71
N ALA A 70 19.06 -1.92 -2.46
CA ALA A 70 19.64 -0.62 -2.14
C ALA A 70 19.59 0.37 -3.32
N ALA A 71 19.63 -0.12 -4.57
CA ALA A 71 19.58 0.73 -5.75
C ALA A 71 18.21 1.37 -5.92
N ASP A 72 17.13 0.68 -5.56
CA ASP A 72 15.77 1.27 -5.52
C ASP A 72 15.72 2.49 -4.60
N GLY A 73 16.38 2.41 -3.43
CA GLY A 73 16.48 3.53 -2.49
C GLY A 73 17.27 4.71 -3.06
N VAL A 74 18.36 4.45 -3.79
CA VAL A 74 19.14 5.50 -4.47
C VAL A 74 18.29 6.20 -5.53
N ALA A 75 17.61 5.44 -6.39
CA ALA A 75 16.75 5.97 -7.43
C ALA A 75 15.60 6.80 -6.84
N ALA A 76 14.99 6.36 -5.73
CA ALA A 76 13.95 7.12 -5.05
C ALA A 76 14.43 8.49 -4.56
N VAL A 77 15.66 8.57 -4.04
CA VAL A 77 16.27 9.84 -3.61
C VAL A 77 16.58 10.73 -4.82
N GLU A 78 17.06 10.17 -5.93
CA GLU A 78 17.33 10.92 -7.16
C GLU A 78 16.06 11.58 -7.70
N VAL A 79 14.97 10.82 -7.83
CA VAL A 79 13.66 11.33 -8.25
C VAL A 79 13.16 12.41 -7.29
N SER A 80 13.30 12.20 -5.99
CA SER A 80 12.89 13.18 -4.97
C SER A 80 13.66 14.50 -5.12
N ARG A 81 14.97 14.45 -5.41
CA ARG A 81 15.80 15.63 -5.62
C ARG A 81 15.43 16.37 -6.91
N ALA A 82 15.19 15.64 -8.00
CA ALA A 82 14.73 16.24 -9.24
C ALA A 82 13.37 16.95 -9.08
N ALA A 83 12.44 16.35 -8.33
CA ALA A 83 11.16 16.96 -7.99
C ALA A 83 11.33 18.26 -7.18
N LEU A 84 12.20 18.27 -6.17
CA LEU A 84 12.48 19.47 -5.38
C LEU A 84 13.09 20.60 -6.24
N GLU A 85 14.00 20.27 -7.16
CA GLU A 85 14.57 21.25 -8.08
C GLU A 85 13.55 21.76 -9.10
N SER A 86 12.66 20.88 -9.57
CA SER A 86 11.53 21.26 -10.43
C SER A 86 10.62 22.27 -9.74
N LEU A 87 10.23 22.01 -8.49
CA LEU A 87 9.41 22.92 -7.69
C LEU A 87 10.06 24.31 -7.53
N ARG A 88 11.38 24.34 -7.34
CA ARG A 88 12.15 25.59 -7.14
C ARG A 88 12.28 26.41 -8.43
N THR A 89 12.37 25.74 -9.58
CA THR A 89 12.70 26.39 -10.86
C THR A 89 11.53 26.52 -11.82
N GLY A 90 10.44 25.79 -11.59
CA GLY A 90 9.31 25.68 -12.51
C GLY A 90 9.66 24.94 -13.81
N ARG A 91 10.73 24.13 -13.83
CA ARG A 91 11.19 23.40 -15.02
C ARG A 91 11.16 21.90 -14.77
N SER A 92 10.93 21.12 -15.82
CA SER A 92 11.12 19.67 -15.78
C SER A 92 12.61 19.32 -15.62
N ILE A 93 12.92 18.42 -14.68
CA ILE A 93 14.28 17.96 -14.38
C ILE A 93 14.32 16.45 -14.65
N ALA A 94 15.27 16.02 -15.50
CA ALA A 94 15.47 14.60 -15.79
C ALA A 94 16.20 13.91 -14.63
N CYS A 95 15.87 12.63 -14.41
CA CYS A 95 16.57 11.71 -13.52
C CYS A 95 17.38 10.73 -14.38
#